data_AF-A0A1L7UC23-F1
#
_entry.id   AF-A0A1L7UC23-F1
#
_cell.length_a   1.000
_cell.length_b   1.000
_cell.length_c   1.000
_cell.angle_alpha   90.00
_cell.angle_beta   90.00
_cell.angle_gamma   90.00
#
_symmetry.space_group_name_H-M   'P 1'
#
loop_
_entity.id
_entity.type
_entity.pdbx_description
1 polymer ?
#
loop_
_entity_poly.entity_id
_entity_poly.type
_entity_poly.pdbx_seq_one_letter_code
_entity_poly.pdbx_strand_id
1 'polypeptide(L)'
;MEEGNLQERTVELDPHPMRLHDLLDLPTNDDTWHALIIRWDDKRFSLFPWEVPSVHLVGSLANGDYVVVVTSCIYQRFHNAYRQYILRQVETGQDVFFEILKPNNGKIAEYGLEAAERKTRSDVLRRAVQGVTSPGGLALYRYYKEIIHDNSDILPLEWALLGYDLRLSGSEVRDKFVLSSLLLDLHFVQDLESHDVSQLVERKRQDGWGSYLLMKESLAISKVVENADEEMHELLLVRGLLEFAGHKTSVRFYQHDQECATYDSCIILGRALRRVFEPKQESKFESSGSMPARMEIPRLLGAYEVQERLNRSGYSEIDISQMCANLAVFLPIGIPVPYHETLPATLVNRLKRKVVMNAIRAISDTCILHLPALLRKEHHARSFLLYLVRNGLETEVTKTWMNSTEGQSIYDQTLASMREQAQSLEEFILCLNTLIAYLHLLDPPEPAVSLVYACHLCDFSYLLHGGTQINRRSVLEAVAGSVQKVLAGFPADIAQILMPMNRPPPVQWCDGIIQWYLQRRAAEVMTHDEA
;
A
#
# COMPACT_ATOMS: atom_id res chain seq x y z
N MET A 1 32.07 56.61 63.24
CA MET A 1 30.68 56.92 62.86
C MET A 1 30.72 57.31 61.41
N GLU A 2 30.08 56.46 60.59
CA GLU A 2 29.37 56.73 59.33
C GLU A 2 29.57 55.56 58.37
N GLU A 3 28.48 54.81 58.26
CA GLU A 3 28.14 53.87 57.21
C GLU A 3 28.13 54.60 55.86
N GLY A 4 28.45 53.88 54.78
CA GLY A 4 28.42 54.45 53.43
C GLY A 4 28.54 53.41 52.33
N ASN A 5 27.45 52.65 52.11
CA ASN A 5 27.01 52.05 50.86
C ASN A 5 28.07 51.53 49.86
N LEU A 6 28.26 50.21 49.86
CA LEU A 6 28.57 49.44 48.66
C LEU A 6 27.34 49.49 47.74
N GLN A 7 27.32 50.47 46.83
CA GLN A 7 26.42 50.43 45.68
C GLN A 7 26.92 49.34 44.73
N GLU A 8 26.23 48.20 44.73
CA GLU A 8 26.22 47.28 43.60
C GLU A 8 25.83 48.08 42.35
N ARG A 9 26.82 48.38 41.51
CA ARG A 9 26.55 48.79 40.12
C ARG A 9 26.05 47.55 39.39
N THR A 10 24.73 47.37 39.39
CA THR A 10 24.04 46.63 38.35
C THR A 10 24.36 47.34 37.04
N VAL A 11 25.30 46.81 36.28
CA VAL A 11 25.48 47.19 34.88
C VAL A 11 24.24 46.68 34.16
N GLU A 12 23.26 47.54 33.97
CA GLU A 12 22.26 47.35 32.92
C GLU A 12 23.02 47.28 31.60
N LEU A 13 23.29 46.06 31.15
CA LEU A 13 23.62 45.79 29.76
C LEU A 13 22.38 46.16 28.96
N ASP A 14 22.37 47.39 28.45
CA ASP A 14 21.47 47.81 27.38
C ASP A 14 21.53 46.73 26.28
N PRO A 15 20.43 46.02 25.98
CA PRO A 15 20.46 45.03 24.93
C PRO A 15 20.76 45.78 23.63
N HIS A 16 21.93 45.52 23.05
CA HIS A 16 22.26 46.03 21.72
C HIS A 16 21.06 45.75 20.81
N PRO A 17 20.55 46.77 20.08
CA PRO A 17 19.44 46.56 19.16
C PRO A 17 19.91 45.54 18.10
N MET A 18 19.43 44.32 18.23
CA MET A 18 19.74 43.22 17.31
C MET A 18 19.37 43.66 15.90
N ARG A 19 20.31 43.55 14.95
CA ARG A 19 20.08 44.03 13.59
C ARG A 19 19.31 42.94 12.84
N LEU A 20 18.35 43.33 11.99
CA LEU A 20 17.55 42.39 11.19
C LEU A 20 18.40 41.37 10.40
N HIS A 21 19.60 41.77 10.00
CA HIS A 21 20.59 40.91 9.34
C HIS A 21 20.96 39.65 10.15
N ASP A 22 20.87 39.72 11.49
CA ASP A 22 21.20 38.62 12.39
C ASP A 22 20.14 37.50 12.38
N LEU A 23 19.01 37.70 11.69
CA LEU A 23 17.91 36.72 11.57
C LEU A 23 17.74 36.14 10.16
N LEU A 24 18.55 36.56 9.19
CA LEU A 24 18.37 36.20 7.77
C LEU A 24 18.94 34.82 7.37
N ASP A 25 19.29 33.98 8.33
CA ASP A 25 19.80 32.64 8.04
C ASP A 25 18.71 31.79 7.40
N LEU A 26 19.08 31.01 6.38
CA LEU A 26 18.16 30.12 5.69
C LEU A 26 18.02 28.80 6.46
N PRO A 27 16.80 28.25 6.56
CA PRO A 27 16.60 26.93 7.13
C PRO A 27 17.23 25.84 6.27
N THR A 28 17.75 24.82 6.94
CA THR A 28 18.21 23.57 6.34
C THR A 28 17.19 22.47 6.58
N ASN A 29 17.29 21.36 5.83
CA ASN A 29 16.39 20.21 5.99
C ASN A 29 16.59 19.42 7.29
N ASP A 30 17.64 19.75 8.06
CA ASP A 30 17.98 19.11 9.33
C ASP A 30 17.62 19.97 10.55
N ASP A 31 17.16 21.21 10.33
CA ASP A 31 16.73 22.09 11.41
C ASP A 31 15.46 21.57 12.11
N THR A 32 15.30 21.93 13.39
CA THR A 32 14.08 21.72 14.14
C THR A 32 13.26 23.02 14.20
N TRP A 33 11.94 22.90 14.12
CA TRP A 33 11.04 24.05 14.19
C TRP A 33 10.38 24.14 15.56
N HIS A 34 10.50 25.29 16.22
CA HIS A 34 9.95 25.54 17.55
C HIS A 34 8.73 26.46 17.45
N ALA A 35 7.59 26.01 17.97
CA ALA A 35 6.34 26.76 17.95
C ALA A 35 6.24 27.78 19.09
N LEU A 36 5.84 29.01 18.75
CA LEU A 36 5.65 30.14 19.66
C LEU A 36 4.30 30.79 19.39
N ILE A 37 3.61 31.20 20.46
CA ILE A 37 2.48 32.13 20.33
C ILE A 37 3.00 33.53 20.58
N ILE A 38 2.78 34.41 19.62
CA ILE A 38 3.18 35.81 19.69
C ILE A 38 1.97 36.73 19.60
N ARG A 39 2.01 37.80 20.37
CA ARG A 39 1.10 38.94 20.19
C ARG A 39 1.77 39.98 19.32
N TRP A 40 1.23 40.23 18.15
CA TRP A 40 1.76 41.20 17.22
C TRP A 40 0.81 42.38 17.05
N ASP A 41 1.35 43.61 17.10
CA ASP A 41 0.62 44.86 16.89
C ASP A 41 1.16 45.51 15.62
N ASP A 42 0.37 45.43 14.54
CA ASP A 42 0.70 45.91 13.19
C ASP A 42 1.12 47.40 13.14
N LYS A 43 0.85 48.17 14.20
CA LYS A 43 1.14 49.60 14.25
C LYS A 43 2.55 49.96 14.72
N ARG A 44 3.36 48.99 15.20
CA ARG A 44 4.63 49.28 15.89
C ARG A 44 5.91 48.92 15.13
N PHE A 45 5.82 48.18 14.02
CA PHE A 45 6.99 47.70 13.28
C PHE A 45 6.86 47.89 11.77
N SER A 46 8.00 48.01 11.10
CA SER A 46 8.11 48.13 9.64
C SER A 46 8.19 46.79 8.91
N LEU A 47 8.45 45.68 9.62
CA LEU A 47 8.52 44.33 9.07
C LEU A 47 7.83 43.34 10.01
N PHE A 48 7.16 42.35 9.42
CA PHE A 48 6.52 41.26 10.15
C PHE A 48 7.53 40.15 10.48
N PRO A 49 7.40 39.45 11.63
CA PRO A 49 8.35 38.40 12.01
C PRO A 49 8.44 37.25 10.98
N TRP A 50 7.33 36.98 10.30
CA TRP A 50 7.23 35.94 9.25
C TRP A 50 7.71 36.40 7.87
N GLU A 51 8.26 37.60 7.75
CA GLU A 51 9.03 38.01 6.55
C GLU A 51 10.49 37.55 6.65
N VAL A 52 10.90 36.99 7.80
CA VAL A 52 12.20 36.36 8.01
C VAL A 52 12.17 34.93 7.43
N PRO A 53 13.15 34.50 6.60
CA PRO A 53 13.13 33.19 5.95
C PRO A 53 13.05 31.99 6.90
N SER A 54 13.57 32.14 8.12
CA SER A 54 13.60 31.11 9.16
C SER A 54 12.43 31.18 10.16
N VAL A 55 11.39 31.97 9.82
CA VAL A 55 10.17 32.11 10.62
C VAL A 55 8.97 31.85 9.72
N HIS A 56 8.07 30.95 10.13
CA HIS A 56 6.89 30.62 9.37
C HIS A 56 5.61 30.87 10.16
N LEU A 57 4.66 31.58 9.54
CA LEU A 57 3.34 31.83 10.13
C LEU A 57 2.41 30.65 9.90
N VAL A 58 2.18 29.87 10.96
CA VAL A 58 1.28 28.70 10.94
C VAL A 58 -0.18 29.15 10.88
N GLY A 59 -0.56 30.17 11.65
CA GLY A 59 -1.94 30.65 11.69
C GLY A 59 -2.20 31.72 12.74
N SER A 60 -3.45 32.15 12.82
CA SER A 60 -3.94 33.08 13.85
C SER A 60 -4.99 32.37 14.70
N LEU A 61 -4.92 32.56 16.01
CA LEU A 61 -5.93 32.07 16.95
C LEU A 61 -7.18 32.97 16.91
N ALA A 62 -8.30 32.47 17.41
CA ALA A 62 -9.56 33.22 17.44
C ALA A 62 -9.48 34.54 18.24
N ASN A 63 -8.55 34.62 19.20
CA ASN A 63 -8.30 35.82 20.00
C ASN A 63 -7.39 36.86 19.30
N GLY A 64 -6.88 36.56 18.10
CA GLY A 64 -6.01 37.44 17.31
C GLY A 64 -4.51 37.26 17.56
N ASP A 65 -4.09 36.40 18.50
CA ASP A 65 -2.67 36.06 18.66
C ASP A 65 -2.20 35.14 17.51
N TYR A 66 -0.91 35.19 17.17
CA TYR A 66 -0.34 34.44 16.04
C TYR A 66 0.45 33.23 16.52
N VAL A 67 0.32 32.13 15.81
CA VAL A 67 1.16 30.94 15.97
C VAL A 67 2.24 30.98 14.89
N VAL A 68 3.48 31.16 15.33
CA VAL A 68 4.66 31.14 14.46
C VAL A 68 5.56 29.99 14.85
N VAL A 69 6.27 29.44 13.88
CA VAL A 69 7.35 28.49 14.13
C VAL A 69 8.67 29.10 13.70
N VAL A 70 9.71 28.83 14.47
CA VAL A 70 11.04 29.41 14.29
C VAL A 70 12.06 28.29 14.26
N THR A 71 12.97 28.34 13.30
CA THR A 71 14.00 27.31 13.13
C THR A 71 15.05 27.36 14.25
N SER A 72 15.64 26.22 14.56
CA SER A 72 16.73 26.07 15.54
C SER A 72 17.89 27.01 15.29
N CYS A 73 18.24 27.27 14.03
CA CYS A 73 19.40 28.08 13.67
C CYS A 73 19.28 29.54 14.14
N ILE A 74 18.08 30.12 14.20
CA ILE A 74 17.86 31.49 14.71
C ILE A 74 17.08 31.55 16.03
N TYR A 75 16.63 30.42 16.57
CA TYR A 75 15.68 30.37 17.69
C TYR A 75 16.07 31.27 18.87
N GLN A 76 17.31 31.17 19.38
CA GLN A 76 17.76 31.99 20.50
C GLN A 76 17.83 33.49 20.15
N ARG A 77 18.26 33.82 18.93
CA ARG A 77 18.32 35.22 18.46
C ARG A 77 16.92 35.80 18.34
N PHE A 78 16.01 35.07 17.71
CA PHE A 78 14.61 35.44 17.61
C PHE A 78 13.96 35.61 18.99
N HIS A 79 14.16 34.65 19.90
CA HIS A 79 13.61 34.70 21.24
C HIS A 79 14.09 35.94 22.01
N ASN A 80 15.37 36.30 21.88
CA ASN A 80 15.92 37.49 22.53
C ASN A 80 15.38 38.79 21.91
N ALA A 81 15.25 38.86 20.59
CA ALA A 81 14.74 40.03 19.87
C ALA A 81 13.25 40.29 20.14
N TYR A 82 12.45 39.23 20.18
CA TYR A 82 10.98 39.32 20.28
C TYR A 82 10.43 38.93 21.66
N ARG A 83 11.28 38.86 22.69
CA ARG A 83 10.91 38.39 24.05
C ARG A 83 9.63 39.03 24.60
N GLN A 84 9.45 40.32 24.36
CA GLN A 84 8.28 41.08 24.85
C GLN A 84 6.96 40.75 24.11
N TYR A 85 7.03 40.11 22.96
CA TYR A 85 5.88 39.71 22.13
C TYR A 85 5.54 38.23 22.26
N ILE A 86 6.49 37.41 22.72
CA ILE A 86 6.31 35.98 22.94
C ILE A 86 5.46 35.79 24.20
N LEU A 87 4.26 35.25 24.02
CA LEU A 87 3.34 34.96 25.12
C LEU A 87 3.70 33.64 25.79
N ARG A 88 3.94 32.60 24.99
CA ARG A 88 4.39 31.29 25.46
C ARG A 88 5.00 30.47 24.32
N GLN A 89 5.85 29.53 24.70
CA GLN A 89 6.24 28.41 23.85
C GLN A 89 5.12 27.37 23.83
N VAL A 90 4.90 26.75 22.68
CA VAL A 90 3.93 25.67 22.51
C VAL A 90 4.68 24.35 22.56
N GLU A 91 4.29 23.47 23.48
CA GLU A 91 4.67 22.07 23.41
C GLU A 91 3.97 21.43 22.21
N THR A 92 4.71 20.71 21.37
CA THR A 92 4.22 20.03 20.17
C THR A 92 3.06 19.11 20.53
N GLY A 93 1.83 19.57 20.32
CA GLY A 93 0.60 18.87 20.67
C GLY A 93 -0.57 19.31 19.79
N GLN A 94 -1.52 18.38 19.59
CA GLN A 94 -2.66 18.45 18.67
C GLN A 94 -3.51 19.72 18.82
N ASP A 95 -3.62 20.24 20.05
CA ASP A 95 -4.54 21.31 20.40
C ASP A 95 -4.31 22.59 19.59
N VAL A 96 -3.08 22.89 19.18
CA VAL A 96 -2.77 24.15 18.50
C VAL A 96 -3.21 24.16 17.04
N PHE A 97 -3.17 23.02 16.34
CA PHE A 97 -3.65 22.96 14.95
C PHE A 97 -5.18 23.12 14.88
N PHE A 98 -5.91 22.49 15.79
CA PHE A 98 -7.37 22.64 15.85
C PHE A 98 -7.79 24.08 16.18
N GLU A 99 -7.08 24.75 17.10
CA GLU A 99 -7.41 26.14 17.47
C GLU A 99 -7.15 27.16 16.35
N ILE A 100 -6.12 26.96 15.50
CA ILE A 100 -5.86 27.87 14.36
C ILE A 100 -6.83 27.70 13.20
N LEU A 101 -7.58 26.59 13.15
CA LEU A 101 -8.64 26.39 12.16
C LEU A 101 -9.93 27.13 12.51
N LYS A 102 -10.10 27.54 13.78
CA LYS A 102 -11.28 28.29 14.21
C LYS A 102 -11.24 29.73 13.70
N PRO A 103 -12.29 30.21 13.01
CA PRO A 103 -12.33 31.58 12.53
C PRO A 103 -12.45 32.56 13.70
N ASN A 104 -11.85 33.74 13.53
CA ASN A 104 -12.04 34.84 14.48
C ASN A 104 -13.39 35.55 14.26
N ASN A 105 -13.82 36.32 15.26
CA ASN A 105 -15.10 37.04 15.22
C ASN A 105 -15.22 38.00 14.03
N GLY A 106 -14.10 38.56 13.56
CA GLY A 106 -14.06 39.42 12.37
C GLY A 106 -14.44 38.68 11.09
N LYS A 107 -13.81 37.52 10.84
CA LYS A 107 -14.14 36.67 9.68
C LYS A 107 -15.56 36.12 9.75
N ILE A 108 -16.04 35.77 10.95
CA ILE A 108 -17.43 35.32 11.14
C ILE A 108 -18.41 36.44 10.78
N ALA A 109 -18.15 37.67 11.24
CA ALA A 109 -18.99 38.82 10.92
C ALA A 109 -18.99 39.17 9.42
N GLU A 110 -17.87 38.96 8.72
CA GLU A 110 -17.72 39.27 7.30
C GLU A 110 -18.34 38.21 6.37
N TYR A 111 -18.14 36.92 6.66
CA TYR A 111 -18.49 35.83 5.74
C TYR A 111 -19.62 34.91 6.25
N GLY A 112 -20.00 35.00 7.52
CA GLY A 112 -20.80 33.98 8.20
C GLY A 112 -19.95 32.77 8.63
N LEU A 113 -20.45 31.99 9.61
CA LEU A 113 -19.68 30.95 10.29
C LEU A 113 -19.09 29.90 9.33
N GLU A 114 -19.93 29.19 8.57
CA GLU A 114 -19.49 28.09 7.69
C GLU A 114 -18.51 28.55 6.60
N ALA A 115 -18.71 29.75 6.04
CA ALA A 115 -17.79 30.29 5.03
C ALA A 115 -16.48 30.78 5.65
N ALA A 116 -16.53 31.33 6.86
CA ALA A 116 -15.36 31.73 7.63
C ALA A 116 -14.50 30.53 8.03
N GLU A 117 -15.11 29.40 8.42
CA GLU A 117 -14.42 28.13 8.72
C GLU A 117 -13.69 27.60 7.48
N ARG A 118 -14.40 27.46 6.35
CA ARG A 118 -13.81 27.00 5.08
C ARG A 118 -12.65 27.89 4.62
N LYS A 119 -12.83 29.21 4.69
CA LYS A 119 -11.79 30.17 4.30
C LYS A 119 -10.58 30.10 5.25
N THR A 120 -10.81 29.99 6.56
CA THR A 120 -9.73 29.89 7.55
C THR A 120 -8.91 28.63 7.36
N ARG A 121 -9.56 27.47 7.20
CA ARG A 121 -8.90 26.21 6.84
C ARG A 121 -8.07 26.36 5.57
N SER A 122 -8.68 26.86 4.49
CA SER A 122 -7.99 27.04 3.20
C SER A 122 -6.77 27.96 3.30
N ASP A 123 -6.87 29.05 4.05
CA ASP A 123 -5.76 30.00 4.25
C ASP A 123 -4.61 29.38 5.07
N VAL A 124 -4.93 28.58 6.10
CA VAL A 124 -3.92 27.86 6.90
C VAL A 124 -3.20 26.82 6.03
N LEU A 125 -3.95 26.00 5.30
CA LEU A 125 -3.39 24.96 4.43
C LEU A 125 -2.57 25.55 3.29
N ARG A 126 -3.04 26.64 2.65
CA ARG A 126 -2.28 27.33 1.60
C ARG A 126 -0.93 27.85 2.11
N ARG A 127 -0.90 28.43 3.32
CA ARG A 127 0.36 28.87 3.95
C ARG A 127 1.26 27.67 4.26
N ALA A 128 0.71 26.59 4.81
CA ALA A 128 1.45 25.37 5.07
C ALA A 128 2.10 24.80 3.80
N VAL A 129 1.33 24.70 2.71
CA VAL A 129 1.80 24.27 1.38
C VAL A 129 2.94 25.16 0.85
N GLN A 130 2.78 26.48 0.92
CA GLN A 130 3.83 27.43 0.53
C GLN A 130 5.11 27.24 1.36
N GLY A 131 4.97 26.99 2.66
CA GLY A 131 6.09 26.75 3.55
C GLY A 131 6.84 25.46 3.22
N VAL A 132 6.14 24.33 3.10
CA VAL A 132 6.80 23.02 2.87
C VAL A 132 7.43 22.88 1.49
N THR A 133 6.97 23.68 0.51
CA THR A 133 7.53 23.73 -0.86
C THR A 133 8.59 24.84 -1.04
N SER A 134 9.09 25.41 0.06
CA SER A 134 10.18 26.39 0.07
C SER A 134 11.54 25.75 0.45
N PRO A 135 12.69 26.43 0.22
CA PRO A 135 13.99 25.94 0.69
C PRO A 135 13.98 25.65 2.20
N GLY A 136 14.45 24.47 2.62
CA GLY A 136 14.37 24.04 4.03
C GLY A 136 12.99 23.53 4.46
N GLY A 137 12.02 23.48 3.55
CA GLY A 137 10.63 23.11 3.82
C GLY A 137 10.41 21.67 4.31
N LEU A 138 11.37 20.75 4.12
CA LEU A 138 11.26 19.38 4.62
C LEU A 138 11.21 19.34 6.16
N ALA A 139 12.01 20.18 6.82
CA ALA A 139 11.99 20.31 8.27
C ALA A 139 10.63 20.86 8.77
N LEU A 140 10.05 21.80 8.03
CA LEU A 140 8.73 22.36 8.33
C LEU A 140 7.61 21.34 8.09
N TYR A 141 7.74 20.49 7.08
CA TYR A 141 6.81 19.38 6.85
C TYR A 141 6.81 18.38 8.01
N ARG A 142 7.98 18.06 8.59
CA ARG A 142 8.04 17.21 9.80
C ARG A 142 7.25 17.81 10.96
N TYR A 143 7.38 19.12 11.19
CA TYR A 143 6.57 19.84 12.17
C TYR A 143 5.07 19.71 11.89
N TYR A 144 4.64 19.94 10.64
CA TYR A 144 3.21 19.79 10.29
C TYR A 144 2.69 18.36 10.49
N LYS A 145 3.51 17.35 10.19
CA LYS A 145 3.16 15.94 10.39
C LYS A 145 2.99 15.56 11.88
N GLU A 146 3.64 16.29 12.78
CA GLU A 146 3.49 16.08 14.23
C GLU A 146 2.20 16.68 14.79
N ILE A 147 1.63 17.69 14.14
CA ILE A 147 0.44 18.41 14.63
C ILE A 147 -0.84 18.12 13.83
N ILE A 148 -0.72 17.64 12.59
CA ILE A 148 -1.85 17.23 11.73
C ILE A 148 -1.95 15.71 11.73
N HIS A 149 -3.03 15.19 12.30
CA HIS A 149 -3.28 13.73 12.36
C HIS A 149 -4.39 13.26 11.42
N ASP A 150 -5.23 14.18 10.95
CA ASP A 150 -6.29 13.86 10.00
C ASP A 150 -5.72 13.81 8.57
N ASN A 151 -5.94 12.68 7.89
CA ASN A 151 -5.52 12.49 6.50
C ASN A 151 -6.08 13.59 5.58
N SER A 152 -7.32 14.05 5.83
CA SER A 152 -7.96 15.09 5.01
C SER A 152 -7.24 16.45 5.06
N ASP A 153 -6.57 16.76 6.17
CA ASP A 153 -5.86 18.03 6.38
C ASP A 153 -4.38 17.96 6.00
N ILE A 154 -3.76 16.78 6.03
CA ILE A 154 -2.35 16.61 5.59
C ILE A 154 -2.23 16.41 4.08
N LEU A 155 -3.24 15.85 3.42
CA LEU A 155 -3.27 15.60 1.96
C LEU A 155 -2.81 16.79 1.09
N PRO A 156 -3.23 18.04 1.33
CA PRO A 156 -2.74 19.19 0.58
C PRO A 156 -1.22 19.33 0.59
N LEU A 157 -0.59 19.11 1.75
CA LEU A 157 0.87 19.19 1.91
C LEU A 157 1.55 18.05 1.17
N GLU A 158 1.00 16.84 1.27
CA GLU A 158 1.54 15.66 0.59
C GLU A 158 1.49 15.82 -0.95
N TRP A 159 0.36 16.28 -1.50
CA TRP A 159 0.22 16.53 -2.94
C TRP A 159 1.18 17.62 -3.43
N ALA A 160 1.30 18.71 -2.66
CA ALA A 160 2.21 19.80 -2.98
C ALA A 160 3.67 19.35 -2.96
N LEU A 161 4.07 18.55 -1.96
CA LEU A 161 5.42 17.99 -1.86
C LEU A 161 5.73 17.04 -3.01
N LEU A 162 4.80 16.16 -3.38
CA LEU A 162 4.96 15.29 -4.54
C LEU A 162 5.17 16.09 -5.83
N GLY A 163 4.37 17.15 -6.03
CA GLY A 163 4.53 18.06 -7.17
C GLY A 163 5.86 18.82 -7.13
N TYR A 164 6.31 19.24 -5.95
CA TYR A 164 7.60 19.89 -5.75
C TYR A 164 8.78 18.95 -6.03
N ASP A 165 8.74 17.72 -5.52
CA ASP A 165 9.75 16.67 -5.72
C ASP A 165 9.89 16.31 -7.20
N LEU A 166 8.76 16.16 -7.91
CA LEU A 166 8.77 15.90 -9.35
C LEU A 166 9.41 17.06 -10.13
N ARG A 167 9.08 18.32 -9.80
CA ARG A 167 9.66 19.51 -10.44
C ARG A 167 11.17 19.61 -10.21
N LEU A 168 11.65 19.34 -9.00
CA LEU A 168 13.07 19.42 -8.65
C LEU A 168 13.91 18.22 -9.11
N SER A 169 13.27 17.11 -9.45
CA SER A 169 13.97 15.91 -9.92
C SER A 169 14.78 16.17 -11.19
N GLY A 170 15.89 15.48 -11.38
CA GLY A 170 16.69 15.57 -12.61
C GLY A 170 15.90 15.13 -13.84
N SER A 171 16.33 15.53 -15.05
CA SER A 171 15.66 15.15 -16.30
C SER A 171 15.53 13.63 -16.44
N GLU A 172 16.58 12.87 -16.11
CA GLU A 172 16.58 11.41 -16.16
C GLU A 172 15.45 10.78 -15.32
N VAL A 173 15.23 11.30 -14.11
CA VAL A 173 14.18 10.82 -13.20
C VAL A 173 12.79 11.17 -13.76
N ARG A 174 12.61 12.40 -14.27
CA ARG A 174 11.34 12.81 -14.87
C ARG A 174 11.01 12.00 -16.12
N ASP A 175 11.99 11.76 -16.98
CA ASP A 175 11.82 10.98 -18.21
C ASP A 175 11.46 9.52 -17.88
N LYS A 176 12.15 8.92 -16.90
CA LYS A 176 11.82 7.57 -16.42
C LYS A 176 10.45 7.51 -15.75
N PHE A 177 10.04 8.53 -14.99
CA PHE A 177 8.72 8.62 -14.38
C PHE A 177 7.60 8.69 -15.42
N VAL A 178 7.75 9.54 -16.43
CA VAL A 178 6.80 9.67 -17.55
C VAL A 178 6.72 8.37 -18.35
N LEU A 179 7.87 7.76 -18.67
CA LEU A 179 7.91 6.48 -19.37
C LEU A 179 7.22 5.37 -18.58
N SER A 180 7.47 5.28 -17.27
CA SER A 180 6.83 4.30 -16.39
C SER A 180 5.31 4.51 -16.34
N SER A 181 4.87 5.77 -16.26
CA SER A 181 3.45 6.15 -16.29
C SER A 181 2.78 5.73 -17.61
N LEU A 182 3.44 5.98 -18.73
CA LEU A 182 2.95 5.61 -20.06
C LEU A 182 2.85 4.09 -20.21
N LEU A 183 3.85 3.36 -19.73
CA LEU A 183 3.84 1.89 -19.73
C LEU A 183 2.67 1.34 -18.91
N LEU A 184 2.44 1.88 -17.72
CA LEU A 184 1.32 1.47 -16.86
C LEU A 184 -0.03 1.81 -17.49
N ASP A 185 -0.16 2.98 -18.13
CA ASP A 185 -1.39 3.37 -18.82
C ASP A 185 -1.72 2.45 -20.00
N LEU A 186 -0.71 2.07 -20.78
CA LEU A 186 -0.85 1.08 -21.85
C LEU A 186 -1.22 -0.31 -21.33
N HIS A 187 -0.78 -0.66 -20.11
CA HIS A 187 -1.13 -1.94 -19.48
C HIS A 187 -2.51 -1.93 -18.78
N PHE A 188 -2.93 -0.81 -18.21
CA PHE A 188 -4.12 -0.73 -17.36
C PHE A 188 -5.35 -0.17 -18.07
N VAL A 189 -5.17 0.76 -19.02
CA VAL A 189 -6.25 1.63 -19.50
C VAL A 189 -6.60 1.36 -20.96
N GLN A 190 -5.63 1.01 -21.80
CA GLN A 190 -5.85 0.87 -23.24
C GLN A 190 -5.74 -0.56 -23.74
N ASP A 191 -6.69 -0.95 -24.60
CA ASP A 191 -6.57 -2.17 -25.40
C ASP A 191 -5.62 -1.91 -26.57
N LEU A 192 -4.51 -2.65 -26.61
CA LEU A 192 -3.47 -2.50 -27.61
C LEU A 192 -3.90 -2.99 -29.01
N GLU A 193 -5.13 -3.44 -29.23
CA GLU A 193 -5.60 -3.74 -30.60
C GLU A 193 -5.64 -2.50 -31.52
N SER A 194 -5.50 -1.29 -30.98
CA SER A 194 -5.43 -0.02 -31.72
C SER A 194 -4.15 0.15 -32.55
N HIS A 195 -4.29 0.48 -33.84
CA HIS A 195 -3.18 0.76 -34.77
C HIS A 195 -2.46 2.11 -34.56
N ASP A 196 -2.87 2.94 -33.59
CA ASP A 196 -2.39 4.33 -33.42
C ASP A 196 -1.57 4.58 -32.14
N VAL A 197 -0.92 3.54 -31.60
CA VAL A 197 -0.13 3.65 -30.35
C VAL A 197 1.05 4.62 -30.50
N SER A 198 1.70 4.72 -31.66
CA SER A 198 2.79 5.70 -31.84
C SER A 198 2.30 7.14 -31.74
N GLN A 199 1.16 7.46 -32.35
CA GLN A 199 0.53 8.79 -32.21
C GLN A 199 0.04 9.04 -30.78
N LEU A 200 -0.43 7.99 -30.10
CA LEU A 200 -0.83 8.06 -28.71
C LEU A 200 0.36 8.37 -27.80
N VAL A 201 1.47 7.66 -27.97
CA VAL A 201 2.73 7.88 -27.25
C VAL A 201 3.24 9.30 -27.51
N GLU A 202 3.24 9.78 -28.75
CA GLU A 202 3.64 11.15 -29.09
C GLU A 202 2.73 12.20 -28.44
N ARG A 203 1.41 12.00 -28.42
CA ARG A 203 0.47 12.88 -27.71
C ARG A 203 0.69 12.86 -26.19
N LYS A 204 0.95 11.68 -25.62
CA LYS A 204 1.16 11.45 -24.18
C LYS A 204 2.54 11.87 -23.67
N ARG A 205 3.46 12.28 -24.55
CA ARG A 205 4.71 12.97 -24.16
C ARG A 205 4.47 14.38 -23.61
N GLN A 206 3.28 14.94 -23.76
CA GLN A 206 2.92 16.19 -23.08
C GLN A 206 2.75 15.89 -21.58
N ASP A 207 3.59 16.51 -20.74
CA ASP A 207 3.58 16.32 -19.29
C ASP A 207 2.27 16.82 -18.65
N GLY A 208 1.31 15.91 -18.49
CA GLY A 208 0.05 16.15 -17.80
C GLY A 208 0.16 16.09 -16.27
N TRP A 209 1.25 15.53 -15.73
CA TRP A 209 1.40 15.31 -14.29
C TRP A 209 1.48 16.63 -13.53
N GLY A 210 2.20 17.62 -14.05
CA GLY A 210 2.25 18.94 -13.43
C GLY A 210 0.85 19.56 -13.24
N SER A 211 -0.01 19.49 -14.25
CA SER A 211 -1.38 19.99 -14.17
C SER A 211 -2.25 19.16 -13.21
N TYR A 212 -2.09 17.84 -13.24
CA TYR A 212 -2.82 16.91 -12.38
C TYR A 212 -2.52 17.13 -10.89
N LEU A 213 -1.24 17.22 -10.53
CA LEU A 213 -0.80 17.39 -9.15
C LEU A 213 -1.23 18.75 -8.59
N LEU A 214 -1.11 19.82 -9.39
CA LEU A 214 -1.61 21.15 -9.02
C LEU A 214 -3.13 21.18 -8.82
N MET A 215 -3.88 20.44 -9.64
CA MET A 215 -5.33 20.29 -9.49
C MET A 215 -5.67 19.57 -8.17
N LYS A 216 -5.01 18.44 -7.89
CA LYS A 216 -5.21 17.66 -6.64
C LYS A 216 -4.89 18.50 -5.40
N GLU A 217 -3.75 19.18 -5.38
CA GLU A 217 -3.37 20.14 -4.34
C GLU A 217 -4.46 21.20 -4.13
N SER A 218 -4.87 21.88 -5.21
CA SER A 218 -5.86 22.97 -5.14
C SER A 218 -7.23 22.49 -4.63
N LEU A 219 -7.65 21.29 -5.04
CA LEU A 219 -8.90 20.68 -4.57
C LEU A 219 -8.84 20.37 -3.07
N ALA A 220 -7.76 19.74 -2.59
CA ALA A 220 -7.58 19.40 -1.17
C ALA A 220 -7.47 20.64 -0.27
N ILE A 221 -6.90 21.76 -0.77
CA ILE A 221 -6.87 23.04 -0.05
C ILE A 221 -8.27 23.66 0.06
N SER A 222 -9.08 23.56 -1.01
CA SER A 222 -10.35 24.28 -1.11
C SER A 222 -11.53 23.53 -0.49
N LYS A 223 -11.45 22.20 -0.40
CA LYS A 223 -12.52 21.34 0.11
C LYS A 223 -11.96 20.28 1.05
N VAL A 224 -12.78 19.83 2.01
CA VAL A 224 -12.47 18.64 2.79
C VAL A 224 -12.65 17.43 1.87
N VAL A 225 -11.66 16.55 1.83
CA VAL A 225 -11.68 15.35 0.99
C VAL A 225 -12.56 14.29 1.67
N GLU A 226 -13.64 13.87 1.01
CA GLU A 226 -14.60 12.91 1.58
C GLU A 226 -14.00 11.50 1.75
N ASN A 227 -13.13 11.07 0.84
CA ASN A 227 -12.43 9.77 0.91
C ASN A 227 -10.92 9.96 1.01
N ALA A 228 -10.46 10.53 2.14
CA ALA A 228 -9.06 10.89 2.33
C ALA A 228 -8.11 9.69 2.27
N ASP A 229 -8.56 8.49 2.67
CA ASP A 229 -7.74 7.28 2.63
C ASP A 229 -7.50 6.80 1.20
N GLU A 230 -8.52 6.82 0.32
CA GLU A 230 -8.34 6.48 -1.11
C GLU A 230 -7.43 7.49 -1.81
N GLU A 231 -7.56 8.79 -1.51
CA GLU A 231 -6.65 9.80 -2.08
C GLU A 231 -5.22 9.68 -1.54
N MET A 232 -5.05 9.33 -0.28
CA MET A 232 -3.73 9.06 0.30
C MET A 232 -3.10 7.83 -0.36
N HIS A 233 -3.89 6.77 -0.61
CA HIS A 233 -3.42 5.61 -1.35
C HIS A 233 -3.01 5.97 -2.78
N GLU A 234 -3.83 6.76 -3.49
CA GLU A 234 -3.47 7.28 -4.82
C GLU A 234 -2.12 8.03 -4.78
N LEU A 235 -1.94 8.92 -3.81
CA LEU A 235 -0.71 9.68 -3.62
C LEU A 235 0.50 8.76 -3.40
N LEU A 236 0.37 7.75 -2.55
CA LEU A 236 1.43 6.78 -2.28
C LEU A 236 1.80 5.98 -3.53
N LEU A 237 0.83 5.60 -4.36
CA LEU A 237 1.08 4.93 -5.63
C LEU A 237 1.89 5.83 -6.58
N VAL A 238 1.52 7.09 -6.73
CA VAL A 238 2.26 8.03 -7.60
C VAL A 238 3.66 8.30 -7.04
N ARG A 239 3.80 8.38 -5.71
CA ARG A 239 5.10 8.57 -5.07
C ARG A 239 6.02 7.35 -5.22
N GLY A 240 5.48 6.14 -5.11
CA GLY A 240 6.22 4.89 -5.39
C GLY A 240 6.72 4.83 -6.84
N LEU A 241 5.96 5.38 -7.79
CA LEU A 241 6.38 5.49 -9.19
C LEU A 241 7.55 6.48 -9.36
N LEU A 242 7.54 7.59 -8.61
CA LEU A 242 8.63 8.57 -8.59
C LEU A 242 9.90 7.99 -7.93
N GLU A 243 9.76 7.22 -6.86
CA GLU A 243 10.87 6.48 -6.24
C GLU A 243 11.49 5.47 -7.22
N PHE A 244 10.64 4.69 -7.91
CA PHE A 244 11.09 3.77 -8.95
C PHE A 244 11.88 4.49 -10.05
N ALA A 245 11.48 5.71 -10.39
CA ALA A 245 12.16 6.54 -11.37
C ALA A 245 13.56 7.03 -10.91
N GLY A 246 13.92 6.83 -9.64
CA GLY A 246 15.24 7.15 -9.09
C GLY A 246 15.24 8.37 -8.18
N HIS A 247 14.08 8.94 -7.85
CA HIS A 247 14.00 9.99 -6.84
C HIS A 247 14.35 9.42 -5.46
N LYS A 248 15.31 10.05 -4.78
CA LYS A 248 15.72 9.67 -3.42
C LYS A 248 14.80 10.35 -2.41
N THR A 249 13.73 9.69 -2.03
CA THR A 249 12.95 10.08 -0.86
C THR A 249 13.75 9.78 0.42
N SER A 250 13.76 10.70 1.38
CA SER A 250 14.32 10.46 2.72
C SER A 250 13.49 9.49 3.56
N VAL A 251 12.25 9.22 3.13
CA VAL A 251 11.33 8.28 3.76
C VAL A 251 11.08 7.16 2.77
N ARG A 252 11.39 5.93 3.17
CA ARG A 252 11.18 4.75 2.34
C ARG A 252 9.71 4.35 2.37
N PHE A 253 8.93 4.70 1.35
CA PHE A 253 7.47 4.51 1.33
C PHE A 253 7.00 3.12 0.87
N TYR A 254 7.90 2.14 0.75
CA TYR A 254 7.55 0.74 0.43
C TYR A 254 6.58 0.08 1.43
N GLN A 255 6.26 0.75 2.54
CA GLN A 255 5.10 0.45 3.38
C GLN A 255 3.83 1.09 2.80
N HIS A 256 3.57 0.86 1.51
CA HIS A 256 2.26 1.09 0.91
C HIS A 256 1.17 0.51 1.80
N ASP A 257 -0.05 1.05 1.73
CA ASP A 257 -1.18 0.46 2.42
C ASP A 257 -1.36 -0.98 1.95
N GLN A 258 -0.78 -1.92 2.70
CA GLN A 258 -0.81 -3.33 2.38
C GLN A 258 -2.21 -3.91 2.64
N GLU A 259 -3.11 -3.10 3.18
CA GLU A 259 -4.52 -3.42 3.39
C GLU A 259 -5.35 -3.26 2.11
N CYS A 260 -4.82 -2.62 1.06
CA CYS A 260 -5.47 -2.60 -0.26
C CYS A 260 -5.16 -3.86 -1.07
N ALA A 261 -6.11 -4.29 -1.90
CA ALA A 261 -5.86 -5.32 -2.89
C ALA A 261 -5.03 -4.76 -4.06
N THR A 262 -4.30 -5.64 -4.73
CA THR A 262 -3.57 -5.28 -5.95
C THR A 262 -4.51 -4.72 -7.01
N TYR A 263 -5.71 -5.32 -7.12
CA TYR A 263 -6.77 -4.89 -8.03
C TYR A 263 -7.20 -3.44 -7.79
N ASP A 264 -7.44 -3.06 -6.53
CA ASP A 264 -7.84 -1.70 -6.17
C ASP A 264 -6.73 -0.69 -6.50
N SER A 265 -5.48 -1.07 -6.21
CA SER A 265 -4.31 -0.25 -6.53
C SER A 265 -4.17 -0.01 -8.04
N CYS A 266 -4.40 -1.03 -8.87
CA CYS A 266 -4.41 -0.89 -10.32
C CYS A 266 -5.55 0.02 -10.80
N ILE A 267 -6.75 -0.07 -10.22
CA ILE A 267 -7.88 0.81 -10.57
C ILE A 267 -7.55 2.26 -10.24
N ILE A 268 -7.08 2.52 -9.01
CA ILE A 268 -6.80 3.87 -8.54
C ILE A 268 -5.70 4.52 -9.39
N LEU A 269 -4.60 3.81 -9.62
CA LEU A 269 -3.52 4.33 -10.47
C LEU A 269 -3.97 4.49 -11.94
N GLY A 270 -4.75 3.54 -12.47
CA GLY A 270 -5.30 3.63 -13.83
C GLY A 270 -6.21 4.85 -14.03
N ARG A 271 -7.03 5.21 -13.03
CA ARG A 271 -7.83 6.45 -13.04
C ARG A 271 -6.95 7.70 -13.07
N ALA A 272 -5.91 7.75 -12.23
CA ALA A 272 -4.98 8.87 -12.21
C ALA A 272 -4.27 9.04 -13.57
N LEU A 273 -3.75 7.95 -14.13
CA LEU A 273 -3.08 7.95 -15.44
C LEU A 273 -4.01 8.42 -16.57
N ARG A 274 -5.26 7.97 -16.57
CA ARG A 274 -6.25 8.43 -17.56
C ARG A 274 -6.51 9.93 -17.46
N ARG A 275 -6.57 10.51 -16.26
CA ARG A 275 -6.73 11.96 -16.06
C ARG A 275 -5.52 12.75 -16.54
N VAL A 276 -4.32 12.21 -16.32
CA VAL A 276 -3.06 12.80 -16.77
C VAL A 276 -2.99 12.83 -18.30
N PHE A 277 -3.35 11.73 -18.95
CA PHE A 277 -3.13 11.56 -20.40
C PHE A 277 -4.36 11.87 -21.28
N GLU A 278 -5.57 11.84 -20.74
CA GLU A 278 -6.84 12.06 -21.47
C GLU A 278 -7.81 13.01 -20.75
N PRO A 279 -7.38 14.22 -20.34
CA PRO A 279 -8.20 15.12 -19.49
C PRO A 279 -9.53 15.58 -20.13
N LYS A 280 -9.65 15.52 -21.46
CA LYS A 280 -10.85 15.99 -22.20
C LYS A 280 -11.99 14.97 -22.29
N GLN A 281 -11.76 13.70 -21.96
CA GLN A 281 -12.80 12.68 -22.10
C GLN A 281 -13.74 12.60 -20.89
N GLU A 282 -13.29 12.91 -19.67
CA GLU A 282 -14.09 12.75 -18.44
C GLU A 282 -15.30 13.69 -18.33
N SER A 283 -15.25 14.90 -18.93
CA SER A 283 -16.37 15.85 -18.91
C SER A 283 -17.65 15.33 -19.59
N LYS A 284 -17.55 14.25 -20.39
CA LYS A 284 -18.70 13.54 -20.98
C LYS A 284 -19.14 12.31 -20.18
N PHE A 285 -18.30 11.77 -19.30
CA PHE A 285 -18.58 10.52 -18.57
C PHE A 285 -19.15 10.76 -17.18
N GLU A 286 -18.82 11.88 -16.52
CA GLU A 286 -19.45 12.26 -15.24
C GLU A 286 -20.97 12.49 -15.39
N SER A 287 -21.44 12.88 -16.58
CA SER A 287 -22.87 13.07 -16.86
C SER A 287 -23.68 11.79 -17.05
N SER A 288 -23.05 10.62 -17.24
CA SER A 288 -23.77 9.36 -17.52
C SER A 288 -23.88 8.41 -16.33
N GLY A 289 -23.27 8.71 -15.17
CA GLY A 289 -23.34 7.89 -13.96
C GLY A 289 -22.80 6.45 -14.11
N SER A 290 -22.30 6.08 -15.29
CA SER A 290 -21.72 4.77 -15.56
C SER A 290 -20.20 4.88 -15.47
N MET A 291 -19.63 4.15 -14.51
CA MET A 291 -18.23 3.76 -14.59
C MET A 291 -18.00 3.14 -15.98
N PRO A 292 -16.93 3.51 -16.68
CA PRO A 292 -16.66 2.90 -17.97
C PRO A 292 -16.50 1.40 -17.78
N ALA A 293 -17.34 0.62 -18.45
CA ALA A 293 -17.23 -0.84 -18.59
C ALA A 293 -15.90 -1.32 -19.23
N ARG A 294 -14.93 -0.42 -19.42
CA ARG A 294 -13.59 -0.65 -19.97
C ARG A 294 -12.46 -0.58 -18.93
N MET A 295 -12.75 -0.38 -17.65
CA MET A 295 -11.80 -0.73 -16.58
C MET A 295 -12.06 -2.17 -16.10
N GLU A 296 -12.43 -3.06 -17.02
CA GLU A 296 -12.32 -4.50 -16.76
C GLU A 296 -10.83 -4.80 -16.66
N ILE A 297 -10.41 -5.24 -15.48
CA ILE A 297 -9.17 -5.94 -15.12
C ILE A 297 -8.06 -5.82 -16.17
N PRO A 298 -6.88 -5.26 -15.86
CA PRO A 298 -5.78 -5.18 -16.82
C PRO A 298 -5.57 -6.52 -17.51
N ARG A 299 -5.75 -6.55 -18.83
CA ARG A 299 -5.19 -7.64 -19.62
C ARG A 299 -3.68 -7.45 -19.52
N LEU A 300 -3.00 -8.45 -18.99
CA LEU A 300 -1.55 -8.58 -19.15
C LEU A 300 -1.29 -8.70 -20.65
N LEU A 301 -1.06 -7.56 -21.30
CA LEU A 301 -0.35 -7.55 -22.56
C LEU A 301 1.03 -8.10 -22.25
N GLY A 302 1.50 -9.02 -23.09
CA GLY A 302 2.84 -9.56 -22.92
C GLY A 302 3.85 -8.40 -22.98
N ALA A 303 4.89 -8.52 -22.15
CA ALA A 303 5.98 -7.55 -22.14
C ALA A 303 6.57 -7.35 -23.55
N TYR A 304 6.47 -8.38 -24.40
CA TYR A 304 6.89 -8.37 -25.80
C TYR A 304 6.08 -7.40 -26.68
N GLU A 305 4.74 -7.42 -26.62
CA GLU A 305 3.90 -6.54 -27.44
C GLU A 305 4.05 -5.07 -27.05
N VAL A 306 4.23 -4.80 -25.76
CA VAL A 306 4.52 -3.46 -25.25
C VAL A 306 5.92 -3.02 -25.68
N GLN A 307 6.90 -3.93 -25.60
CA GLN A 307 8.28 -3.69 -26.01
C GLN A 307 8.44 -3.40 -27.48
N GLU A 308 7.83 -4.19 -28.35
CA GLU A 308 7.87 -3.96 -29.79
C GLU A 308 7.34 -2.56 -30.16
N ARG A 309 6.29 -2.10 -29.48
CA ARG A 309 5.65 -0.81 -29.77
C ARG A 309 6.43 0.38 -29.21
N LEU A 310 7.00 0.24 -28.02
CA LEU A 310 7.89 1.26 -27.46
C LEU A 310 9.19 1.37 -28.26
N ASN A 311 9.75 0.25 -28.72
CA ASN A 311 10.90 0.22 -29.63
C ASN A 311 10.61 0.96 -30.94
N ARG A 312 9.44 0.72 -31.56
CA ARG A 312 8.97 1.44 -32.77
C ARG A 312 8.76 2.95 -32.52
N SER A 313 8.55 3.37 -31.27
CA SER A 313 8.38 4.76 -30.85
C SER A 313 9.69 5.43 -30.40
N GLY A 314 10.83 4.76 -30.58
CA GLY A 314 12.16 5.29 -30.29
C GLY A 314 12.76 4.88 -28.93
N TYR A 315 12.16 3.94 -28.20
CA TYR A 315 12.66 3.45 -26.90
C TYR A 315 13.43 2.12 -27.00
N SER A 316 14.27 1.97 -28.03
CA SER A 316 14.88 0.69 -28.46
C SER A 316 15.84 0.00 -27.49
N GLU A 317 16.27 0.67 -26.41
CA GLU A 317 17.26 0.16 -25.45
C GLU A 317 16.65 -0.25 -24.09
N ILE A 318 15.32 -0.18 -23.93
CA ILE A 318 14.67 -0.36 -22.63
C ILE A 318 14.18 -1.80 -22.47
N ASP A 319 14.71 -2.50 -21.48
CA ASP A 319 14.22 -3.82 -21.08
C ASP A 319 12.91 -3.67 -20.29
N ILE A 320 11.81 -3.67 -21.03
CA ILE A 320 10.44 -3.51 -20.52
C ILE A 320 10.04 -4.67 -19.61
N SER A 321 10.52 -5.88 -19.89
CA SER A 321 10.26 -7.05 -19.04
C SER A 321 10.89 -6.83 -17.65
N GLN A 322 12.15 -6.37 -17.62
CA GLN A 322 12.83 -6.03 -16.37
C GLN A 322 12.20 -4.81 -15.68
N MET A 323 11.72 -3.83 -16.44
CA MET A 323 11.05 -2.63 -15.92
C MET A 323 9.73 -2.99 -15.22
N CYS A 324 8.88 -3.81 -15.86
CA CYS A 324 7.63 -4.31 -15.29
C CYS A 324 7.88 -5.16 -14.04
N ALA A 325 8.88 -6.04 -14.09
CA ALA A 325 9.31 -6.86 -12.95
C ALA A 325 9.70 -6.01 -11.74
N ASN A 326 10.47 -4.94 -11.98
CA ASN A 326 10.93 -4.05 -10.94
C ASN A 326 9.79 -3.15 -10.44
N LEU A 327 8.86 -2.69 -11.29
CA LEU A 327 7.72 -1.87 -10.87
C LEU A 327 6.87 -2.56 -9.79
N ALA A 328 6.64 -3.88 -9.89
CA ALA A 328 5.91 -4.65 -8.88
C ALA A 328 6.61 -4.73 -7.51
N VAL A 329 7.91 -4.40 -7.43
CA VAL A 329 8.67 -4.26 -6.17
C VAL A 329 8.34 -2.93 -5.50
N PHE A 330 8.23 -1.85 -6.28
CA PHE A 330 8.01 -0.49 -5.78
C PHE A 330 6.53 -0.13 -5.65
N LEU A 331 5.63 -0.84 -6.33
CA LEU A 331 4.21 -0.54 -6.37
C LEU A 331 3.36 -1.78 -6.04
N PRO A 332 2.25 -1.61 -5.29
CA PRO A 332 1.31 -2.68 -4.97
C PRO A 332 0.41 -3.08 -6.15
N ILE A 333 0.93 -3.11 -7.37
CA ILE A 333 0.19 -3.33 -8.63
C ILE A 333 0.43 -4.70 -9.27
N GLY A 334 1.20 -5.56 -8.60
CA GLY A 334 1.51 -6.92 -9.04
C GLY A 334 2.33 -7.68 -8.01
N ILE A 335 2.50 -8.98 -8.22
CA ILE A 335 3.33 -9.83 -7.36
C ILE A 335 4.78 -9.79 -7.87
N PRO A 336 5.80 -9.72 -6.98
CA PRO A 336 7.21 -9.83 -7.38
C PRO A 336 7.56 -11.13 -8.12
N VAL A 337 8.59 -11.07 -8.97
CA VAL A 337 8.79 -11.98 -10.11
C VAL A 337 9.12 -13.46 -9.86
N PRO A 338 9.57 -14.00 -8.70
CA PRO A 338 9.56 -15.47 -8.62
C PRO A 338 8.13 -16.03 -8.43
N TYR A 339 7.17 -15.24 -7.94
CA TYR A 339 5.84 -15.73 -7.57
C TYR A 339 4.75 -15.44 -8.61
N HIS A 340 4.96 -14.43 -9.47
CA HIS A 340 4.03 -14.06 -10.55
C HIS A 340 3.63 -15.25 -11.43
N GLU A 341 4.57 -16.15 -11.74
CA GLU A 341 4.32 -17.31 -12.61
C GLU A 341 3.70 -18.51 -11.90
N THR A 342 3.59 -18.48 -10.57
CA THR A 342 3.29 -19.69 -9.78
C THR A 342 2.01 -19.59 -8.95
N LEU A 343 1.50 -18.37 -8.74
CA LEU A 343 0.27 -18.12 -8.00
C LEU A 343 -0.86 -17.71 -8.95
N PRO A 344 -2.11 -18.11 -8.66
CA PRO A 344 -3.26 -17.77 -9.49
C PRO A 344 -3.53 -16.26 -9.45
N ALA A 345 -3.21 -15.55 -10.54
CA ALA A 345 -3.30 -14.09 -10.60
C ALA A 345 -4.72 -13.57 -10.33
N THR A 346 -5.75 -14.30 -10.77
CA THR A 346 -7.16 -13.93 -10.57
C THR A 346 -7.61 -13.98 -9.11
N LEU A 347 -6.95 -14.79 -8.27
CA LEU A 347 -7.14 -14.81 -6.82
C LEU A 347 -6.26 -13.75 -6.15
N VAL A 348 -4.96 -13.79 -6.42
CA VAL A 348 -3.98 -12.95 -5.71
C VAL A 348 -4.27 -11.47 -5.89
N ASN A 349 -4.73 -11.07 -7.07
CA ASN A 349 -5.04 -9.67 -7.32
C ASN A 349 -6.23 -9.15 -6.49
N ARG A 350 -7.12 -10.03 -6.03
CA ARG A 350 -8.30 -9.68 -5.22
C ARG A 350 -8.03 -9.72 -3.71
N LEU A 351 -6.90 -10.26 -3.30
CA LEU A 351 -6.51 -10.34 -1.90
C LEU A 351 -5.71 -9.10 -1.51
N LYS A 352 -5.82 -8.72 -0.24
CA LYS A 352 -4.95 -7.70 0.35
C LYS A 352 -3.48 -8.06 0.17
N ARG A 353 -2.65 -7.11 -0.24
CA ARG A 353 -1.22 -7.36 -0.51
C ARG A 353 -0.49 -7.94 0.70
N LYS A 354 -0.83 -7.51 1.91
CA LYS A 354 -0.27 -8.04 3.17
C LYS A 354 -0.51 -9.54 3.33
N VAL A 355 -1.74 -9.99 3.04
CA VAL A 355 -2.13 -11.40 3.13
C VAL A 355 -1.28 -12.23 2.17
N VAL A 356 -1.15 -11.75 0.93
CA VAL A 356 -0.35 -12.41 -0.13
C VAL A 356 1.12 -12.49 0.27
N MET A 357 1.72 -11.38 0.69
CA MET A 357 3.15 -11.33 1.04
C MET A 357 3.47 -12.16 2.29
N ASN A 358 2.57 -12.18 3.28
CA ASN A 358 2.72 -13.03 4.47
C ASN A 358 2.63 -14.51 4.10
N ALA A 359 1.68 -14.88 3.24
CA ALA A 359 1.56 -16.25 2.73
C ALA A 359 2.82 -16.69 1.98
N ILE A 360 3.31 -15.86 1.06
CA ILE A 360 4.54 -16.12 0.30
C ILE A 360 5.73 -16.34 1.23
N ARG A 361 5.92 -15.47 2.23
CA ARG A 361 7.01 -15.62 3.21
C ARG A 361 6.87 -16.92 3.99
N ALA A 362 5.69 -17.19 4.53
CA ALA A 362 5.43 -18.40 5.32
C ALA A 362 5.66 -19.68 4.50
N ILE A 363 5.18 -19.72 3.26
CA ILE A 363 5.35 -20.87 2.36
C ILE A 363 6.83 -21.04 1.98
N SER A 364 7.52 -19.95 1.64
CA SER A 364 8.94 -19.98 1.27
C SER A 364 9.79 -20.52 2.42
N ASP A 365 9.63 -19.97 3.63
CA ASP A 365 10.39 -20.41 4.81
C ASP A 365 10.12 -21.89 5.11
N THR A 366 8.86 -22.30 4.99
CA THR A 366 8.41 -23.67 5.24
C THR A 366 8.96 -24.67 4.21
N CYS A 367 8.76 -24.41 2.92
CA CYS A 367 9.13 -25.33 1.85
C CYS A 367 10.65 -25.47 1.72
N ILE A 368 11.40 -24.37 1.89
CA ILE A 368 12.86 -24.39 1.80
C ILE A 368 13.49 -25.16 2.96
N LEU A 369 12.99 -24.96 4.19
CA LEU A 369 13.62 -25.52 5.39
C LEU A 369 13.15 -26.94 5.71
N HIS A 370 11.92 -27.30 5.36
CA HIS A 370 11.28 -28.50 5.92
C HIS A 370 10.68 -29.44 4.88
N LEU A 371 10.29 -28.95 3.69
CA LEU A 371 9.51 -29.73 2.72
C LEU A 371 9.99 -29.50 1.28
N PRO A 372 11.23 -29.88 0.93
CA PRO A 372 11.81 -29.61 -0.38
C PRO A 372 11.06 -30.27 -1.55
N ALA A 373 10.32 -31.37 -1.30
CA ALA A 373 9.45 -32.01 -2.28
C ALA A 373 8.34 -31.06 -2.80
N LEU A 374 7.97 -30.04 -2.01
CA LEU A 374 6.93 -29.07 -2.34
C LEU A 374 7.45 -27.80 -3.03
N LEU A 375 8.76 -27.72 -3.35
CA LEU A 375 9.36 -26.56 -4.04
C LEU A 375 9.00 -26.47 -5.53
N ARG A 376 8.30 -27.46 -6.09
CA ARG A 376 7.86 -27.45 -7.49
C ARG A 376 6.79 -26.37 -7.69
N LYS A 377 6.86 -25.65 -8.81
CA LYS A 377 5.92 -24.57 -9.17
C LYS A 377 4.44 -25.01 -9.09
N GLU A 378 4.16 -26.26 -9.43
CA GLU A 378 2.82 -26.88 -9.41
C GLU A 378 2.19 -26.94 -8.01
N HIS A 379 2.99 -26.84 -6.94
CA HIS A 379 2.54 -26.96 -5.55
C HIS A 379 2.29 -25.60 -4.89
N HIS A 380 2.74 -24.51 -5.50
CA HIS A 380 2.65 -23.17 -4.92
C HIS A 380 1.20 -22.71 -4.76
N ALA A 381 0.35 -22.91 -5.79
CA ALA A 381 -1.05 -22.53 -5.73
C ALA A 381 -1.84 -23.28 -4.64
N ARG A 382 -1.58 -24.59 -4.48
CA ARG A 382 -2.19 -25.41 -3.42
C ARG A 382 -1.71 -24.99 -2.04
N SER A 383 -0.41 -24.76 -1.87
CA SER A 383 0.19 -24.30 -0.60
C SER A 383 -0.36 -22.93 -0.19
N PHE A 384 -0.52 -22.03 -1.17
CA PHE A 384 -1.12 -20.73 -0.98
C PHE A 384 -2.58 -20.83 -0.55
N LEU A 385 -3.38 -21.64 -1.24
CA LEU A 385 -4.78 -21.87 -0.87
C LEU A 385 -4.89 -22.40 0.57
N LEU A 386 -4.10 -23.41 0.92
CA LEU A 386 -4.10 -23.97 2.27
C LEU A 386 -3.76 -22.94 3.34
N TYR A 387 -2.78 -22.08 3.07
CA TYR A 387 -2.43 -20.99 3.98
C TYR A 387 -3.63 -20.06 4.23
N LEU A 388 -4.38 -19.68 3.18
CA LEU A 388 -5.56 -18.83 3.31
C LEU A 388 -6.66 -19.50 4.14
N VAL A 389 -7.02 -20.74 3.79
CA VAL A 389 -8.11 -21.47 4.46
C VAL A 389 -7.78 -21.75 5.91
N ARG A 390 -6.56 -22.20 6.21
CA ARG A 390 -6.10 -22.49 7.57
C ARG A 390 -6.24 -21.29 8.50
N ASN A 391 -5.84 -20.12 8.01
CA ASN A 391 -5.80 -18.91 8.82
C ASN A 391 -7.11 -18.11 8.76
N GLY A 392 -8.14 -18.61 8.04
CA GLY A 392 -9.41 -17.92 7.88
C GLY A 392 -9.28 -16.55 7.21
N LEU A 393 -8.32 -16.39 6.30
CA LEU A 393 -8.00 -15.10 5.67
C LEU A 393 -8.85 -14.92 4.41
N GLU A 394 -9.56 -13.79 4.31
CA GLU A 394 -10.31 -13.39 3.11
C GLU A 394 -11.24 -14.52 2.59
N THR A 395 -11.99 -15.14 3.50
CA THR A 395 -12.79 -16.35 3.26
C THR A 395 -13.77 -16.18 2.10
N GLU A 396 -14.47 -15.05 2.01
CA GLU A 396 -15.45 -14.81 0.94
C GLU A 396 -14.80 -14.67 -0.44
N VAL A 397 -13.67 -13.96 -0.52
CA VAL A 397 -12.89 -13.82 -1.78
C VAL A 397 -12.37 -15.18 -2.22
N THR A 398 -11.80 -15.95 -1.27
CA THR A 398 -11.27 -17.29 -1.52
C THR A 398 -12.38 -18.24 -1.97
N LYS A 399 -13.53 -18.27 -1.28
CA LYS A 399 -14.70 -19.09 -1.63
C LYS A 399 -15.24 -18.75 -3.03
N THR A 400 -15.37 -17.46 -3.34
CA THR A 400 -15.83 -17.00 -4.66
C THR A 400 -14.89 -17.45 -5.75
N TRP A 401 -13.58 -17.35 -5.52
CA TRP A 401 -12.57 -17.78 -6.48
C TRP A 401 -12.54 -19.30 -6.65
N MET A 402 -12.67 -20.08 -5.58
CA MET A 402 -12.72 -21.55 -5.65
C MET A 402 -13.90 -22.06 -6.47
N ASN A 403 -15.01 -21.32 -6.52
CA ASN A 403 -16.15 -21.59 -7.39
C ASN A 403 -15.95 -21.14 -8.86
N SER A 404 -14.86 -20.45 -9.19
CA SER A 404 -14.57 -20.04 -10.57
C SER A 404 -14.00 -21.19 -11.40
N THR A 405 -13.96 -21.03 -12.73
CA THR A 405 -13.39 -22.02 -13.65
C THR A 405 -11.93 -22.36 -13.32
N GLU A 406 -11.12 -21.35 -12.97
CA GLU A 406 -9.72 -21.56 -12.59
C GLU A 406 -9.61 -22.29 -11.25
N GLY A 407 -10.44 -21.89 -10.27
CA GLY A 407 -10.53 -22.56 -8.98
C GLY A 407 -10.95 -24.03 -9.11
N GLN A 408 -11.95 -24.34 -9.93
CA GLN A 408 -12.36 -25.72 -10.20
C GLN A 408 -11.28 -26.51 -10.96
N SER A 409 -10.52 -25.87 -11.84
CA SER A 409 -9.39 -26.51 -12.51
C SER A 409 -8.32 -27.00 -11.53
N ILE A 410 -8.02 -26.23 -10.46
CA ILE A 410 -7.09 -26.70 -9.41
C ILE A 410 -7.67 -27.91 -8.66
N TYR A 411 -8.97 -27.92 -8.38
CA TYR A 411 -9.64 -29.05 -7.74
C TYR A 411 -9.54 -30.32 -8.60
N ASP A 412 -9.88 -30.22 -9.88
CA ASP A 412 -9.82 -31.33 -10.83
C ASP A 412 -8.38 -31.82 -11.04
N GLN A 413 -7.41 -30.92 -11.15
CA GLN A 413 -5.99 -31.28 -11.22
C GLN A 413 -5.52 -31.98 -9.95
N THR A 414 -6.01 -31.56 -8.78
CA THR A 414 -5.67 -32.20 -7.50
C THR A 414 -6.25 -33.61 -7.43
N LEU A 415 -7.49 -33.81 -7.88
CA LEU A 415 -8.08 -35.14 -8.00
C LEU A 415 -7.30 -36.02 -9.00
N ALA A 416 -6.95 -35.48 -10.17
CA ALA A 416 -6.18 -36.21 -11.19
C ALA A 416 -4.80 -36.62 -10.66
N SER A 417 -4.07 -35.71 -10.01
CA SER A 417 -2.78 -36.03 -9.39
C SER A 417 -2.88 -37.16 -8.36
N MET A 418 -3.93 -37.18 -7.52
CA MET A 418 -4.13 -38.29 -6.60
C MET A 418 -4.53 -39.59 -7.33
N ARG A 419 -5.27 -39.53 -8.44
CA ARG A 419 -5.70 -40.73 -9.19
C ARG A 419 -4.57 -41.36 -10.00
N GLU A 420 -3.72 -40.56 -10.62
CA GLU A 420 -2.93 -40.97 -11.79
C GLU A 420 -1.42 -40.87 -11.56
N GLN A 421 -0.95 -40.11 -10.57
CA GLN A 421 0.47 -39.84 -10.38
C GLN A 421 1.03 -40.56 -9.14
N ALA A 422 2.27 -41.06 -9.24
CA ALA A 422 3.03 -41.43 -8.05
C ALA A 422 3.43 -40.15 -7.30
N GLN A 423 3.11 -40.08 -6.01
CA GLN A 423 3.32 -38.91 -5.18
C GLN A 423 4.24 -39.24 -4.00
N SER A 424 5.06 -38.28 -3.59
CA SER A 424 5.68 -38.30 -2.26
C SER A 424 4.62 -38.19 -1.16
N LEU A 425 4.98 -38.51 0.09
CA LEU A 425 4.08 -38.36 1.23
C LEU A 425 3.64 -36.90 1.37
N GLU A 426 4.56 -35.95 1.22
CA GLU A 426 4.33 -34.52 1.29
C GLU A 426 3.32 -34.05 0.23
N GLU A 427 3.47 -34.52 -1.01
CA GLU A 427 2.55 -34.21 -2.12
C GLU A 427 1.16 -34.78 -1.88
N PHE A 428 1.07 -36.03 -1.40
CA PHE A 428 -0.20 -36.65 -1.04
C PHE A 428 -0.94 -35.84 0.03
N ILE A 429 -0.21 -35.35 1.04
CA ILE A 429 -0.76 -34.55 2.14
C ILE A 429 -1.24 -33.19 1.64
N LEU A 430 -0.45 -32.54 0.77
CA LEU A 430 -0.84 -31.27 0.14
C LEU A 430 -2.14 -31.43 -0.67
N CYS A 431 -2.24 -32.49 -1.46
CA CYS A 431 -3.45 -32.78 -2.25
C CYS A 431 -4.66 -33.08 -1.35
N LEU A 432 -4.48 -33.93 -0.33
CA LEU A 432 -5.54 -34.31 0.61
C LEU A 432 -6.11 -33.09 1.36
N ASN A 433 -5.24 -32.26 1.94
CA ASN A 433 -5.68 -31.05 2.63
C ASN A 433 -6.32 -30.05 1.66
N THR A 434 -5.85 -29.98 0.42
CA THR A 434 -6.45 -29.13 -0.61
C THR A 434 -7.90 -29.55 -0.84
N LEU A 435 -8.18 -30.85 -1.05
CA LEU A 435 -9.55 -31.36 -1.20
C LEU A 435 -10.42 -31.06 0.02
N ILE A 436 -9.87 -31.22 1.23
CA ILE A 436 -10.57 -30.87 2.48
C ILE A 436 -10.92 -29.38 2.53
N ALA A 437 -10.01 -28.50 2.09
CA ALA A 437 -10.24 -27.06 2.04
C ALA A 437 -11.41 -26.71 1.10
N TYR A 438 -11.53 -27.38 -0.06
CA TYR A 438 -12.69 -27.23 -0.95
C TYR A 438 -14.00 -27.64 -0.26
N LEU A 439 -14.02 -28.78 0.42
CA LEU A 439 -15.21 -29.21 1.15
C LEU A 439 -15.57 -28.29 2.33
N HIS A 440 -14.59 -27.70 3.00
CA HIS A 440 -14.85 -26.81 4.14
C HIS A 440 -15.39 -25.44 3.74
N LEU A 441 -14.96 -24.92 2.58
CA LEU A 441 -15.38 -23.58 2.12
C LEU A 441 -16.59 -23.60 1.19
N LEU A 442 -16.74 -24.63 0.37
CA LEU A 442 -17.77 -24.69 -0.67
C LEU A 442 -19.01 -25.46 -0.22
N ASP A 443 -18.84 -26.58 0.47
CA ASP A 443 -19.97 -27.40 0.88
C ASP A 443 -20.56 -26.89 2.20
N PRO A 444 -21.90 -26.80 2.32
CA PRO A 444 -22.53 -26.55 3.61
C PRO A 444 -22.13 -27.67 4.59
N PRO A 445 -22.08 -27.40 5.91
CA PRO A 445 -21.88 -28.47 6.88
C PRO A 445 -22.98 -29.50 6.66
N GLU A 446 -22.60 -30.67 6.14
CA GLU A 446 -23.53 -31.78 6.01
C GLU A 446 -24.17 -32.04 7.39
N PRO A 447 -25.47 -32.37 7.44
CA PRO A 447 -26.10 -32.74 8.70
C PRO A 447 -25.24 -33.81 9.38
N ALA A 448 -25.14 -33.75 10.71
CA ALA A 448 -24.42 -34.75 11.48
C ALA A 448 -25.02 -36.13 11.23
N VAL A 449 -24.45 -36.88 10.28
CA VAL A 449 -24.90 -38.23 9.94
C VAL A 449 -23.78 -39.19 10.32
N SER A 450 -24.24 -40.28 10.92
CA SER A 450 -23.56 -41.43 11.51
C SER A 450 -22.11 -41.67 11.10
N LEU A 451 -21.29 -41.96 12.12
CA LEU A 451 -19.98 -42.62 12.04
C LEU A 451 -19.84 -43.47 10.78
N VAL A 452 -18.94 -43.07 9.87
CA VAL A 452 -18.48 -43.94 8.78
C VAL A 452 -17.69 -45.07 9.44
N TYR A 453 -18.34 -46.21 9.64
CA TYR A 453 -17.81 -47.33 10.45
C TYR A 453 -16.65 -48.09 9.78
N ALA A 454 -16.39 -47.85 8.50
CA ALA A 454 -15.20 -48.37 7.83
C ALA A 454 -14.88 -47.46 6.65
N CYS A 455 -13.75 -46.75 6.69
CA CYS A 455 -13.20 -46.09 5.52
C CYS A 455 -12.21 -47.09 4.89
N HIS A 456 -12.67 -47.89 3.93
CA HIS A 456 -11.78 -48.76 3.19
C HIS A 456 -11.01 -47.93 2.14
N LEU A 457 -9.80 -48.36 1.75
CA LEU A 457 -9.05 -47.74 0.64
C LEU A 457 -9.88 -47.72 -0.66
N CYS A 458 -10.84 -48.64 -0.79
CA CYS A 458 -11.87 -48.65 -1.83
C CYS A 458 -12.79 -47.42 -1.78
N ASP A 459 -13.22 -46.98 -0.61
CA ASP A 459 -14.11 -45.81 -0.46
C ASP A 459 -13.38 -44.52 -0.82
N PHE A 460 -12.11 -44.41 -0.42
CA PHE A 460 -11.24 -43.33 -0.83
C PHE A 460 -11.00 -43.34 -2.34
N SER A 461 -10.74 -44.51 -2.94
CA SER A 461 -10.64 -44.67 -4.38
C SER A 461 -11.94 -44.30 -5.09
N TYR A 462 -13.09 -44.71 -4.56
CA TYR A 462 -14.40 -44.43 -5.16
C TYR A 462 -14.74 -42.93 -5.10
N LEU A 463 -14.41 -42.27 -3.99
CA LEU A 463 -14.47 -40.81 -3.84
C LEU A 463 -13.60 -40.14 -4.89
N LEU A 464 -12.34 -40.58 -5.02
CA LEU A 464 -11.45 -40.03 -6.02
C LEU A 464 -12.08 -40.14 -7.41
N HIS A 465 -12.73 -41.23 -7.78
CA HIS A 465 -13.37 -41.40 -9.11
C HIS A 465 -14.76 -40.74 -9.25
N GLY A 466 -15.14 -39.84 -8.34
CA GLY A 466 -16.38 -39.05 -8.44
C GLY A 466 -17.62 -39.71 -7.86
N GLY A 467 -17.46 -40.77 -7.05
CA GLY A 467 -18.57 -41.41 -6.34
C GLY A 467 -19.38 -40.41 -5.50
N THR A 468 -20.69 -40.44 -5.65
CA THR A 468 -21.65 -39.58 -4.91
C THR A 468 -22.36 -40.32 -3.78
N GLN A 469 -22.19 -41.64 -3.69
CA GLN A 469 -22.88 -42.49 -2.72
C GLN A 469 -22.24 -42.47 -1.31
N ILE A 470 -21.10 -41.79 -1.15
CA ILE A 470 -20.29 -41.82 0.07
C ILE A 470 -20.13 -40.39 0.60
N ASN A 471 -20.17 -40.23 1.92
CA ASN A 471 -19.89 -38.97 2.59
C ASN A 471 -18.44 -38.54 2.32
N ARG A 472 -18.26 -37.56 1.44
CA ARG A 472 -16.94 -37.14 0.95
C ARG A 472 -16.07 -36.56 2.05
N ARG A 473 -16.68 -35.75 2.92
CA ARG A 473 -15.99 -35.10 4.04
C ARG A 473 -15.47 -36.11 5.05
N SER A 474 -16.30 -37.06 5.44
CA SER A 474 -15.95 -38.09 6.43
C SER A 474 -14.82 -39.00 5.95
N VAL A 475 -14.83 -39.39 4.67
CA VAL A 475 -13.76 -40.19 4.06
C VAL A 475 -12.43 -39.42 4.05
N LEU A 476 -12.43 -38.16 3.59
CA LEU A 476 -11.22 -37.35 3.54
C LEU A 476 -10.69 -37.04 4.95
N GLU A 477 -11.56 -36.74 5.92
CA GLU A 477 -11.17 -36.53 7.33
C GLU A 477 -10.61 -37.82 7.98
N ALA A 478 -11.12 -39.00 7.62
CA ALA A 478 -10.58 -40.28 8.11
C ALA A 478 -9.19 -40.59 7.53
N VAL A 479 -9.00 -40.38 6.23
CA VAL A 479 -7.67 -40.52 5.58
C VAL A 479 -6.69 -39.49 6.16
N ALA A 480 -7.14 -38.26 6.40
CA ALA A 480 -6.38 -37.21 7.05
C ALA A 480 -5.93 -37.60 8.46
N GLY A 481 -6.80 -38.18 9.28
CA GLY A 481 -6.42 -38.70 10.59
C GLY A 481 -5.38 -39.83 10.56
N SER A 482 -5.36 -40.61 9.48
CA SER A 482 -4.34 -41.64 9.26
C SER A 482 -2.98 -41.02 8.93
N VAL A 483 -2.98 -39.92 8.17
CA VAL A 483 -1.78 -39.15 7.84
C VAL A 483 -1.18 -38.57 9.11
N GLN A 484 -2.01 -38.02 9.98
CA GLN A 484 -1.57 -37.40 11.23
C GLN A 484 -0.76 -38.36 12.11
N LYS A 485 -1.09 -39.65 12.12
CA LYS A 485 -0.32 -40.69 12.84
C LYS A 485 1.05 -40.93 12.21
N VAL A 486 1.17 -40.89 10.88
CA VAL A 486 2.45 -40.98 10.17
C VAL A 486 3.30 -39.73 10.44
N LEU A 487 2.65 -38.57 10.50
CA LEU A 487 3.30 -37.29 10.80
C LEU A 487 3.72 -37.12 12.25
N ALA A 488 3.16 -37.88 13.20
CA ALA A 488 3.58 -37.86 14.61
C ALA A 488 5.04 -38.29 14.81
N GLY A 489 5.67 -38.91 13.80
CA GLY A 489 7.10 -39.20 13.76
C GLY A 489 7.98 -38.01 13.32
N PHE A 490 7.40 -36.90 12.85
CA PHE A 490 8.09 -35.68 12.44
C PHE A 490 8.13 -34.65 13.58
N PRO A 491 9.07 -33.68 13.55
CA PRO A 491 9.05 -32.53 14.45
C PRO A 491 7.68 -31.83 14.44
N ALA A 492 7.20 -31.41 15.62
CA ALA A 492 5.86 -30.85 15.80
C ALA A 492 5.57 -29.66 14.86
N ASP A 493 6.58 -28.84 14.58
CA ASP A 493 6.48 -27.70 13.68
C ASP A 493 6.17 -28.14 12.24
N ILE A 494 6.79 -29.24 11.76
CA ILE A 494 6.55 -29.81 10.42
C ILE A 494 5.17 -30.48 10.36
N ALA A 495 4.77 -31.19 11.41
CA ALA A 495 3.47 -31.84 11.48
C ALA A 495 2.30 -30.83 11.49
N GLN A 496 2.43 -29.71 12.22
CA GLN A 496 1.44 -28.62 12.24
C GLN A 496 1.38 -27.85 10.91
N ILE A 497 2.47 -27.83 10.16
CA ILE A 497 2.53 -27.24 8.82
C ILE A 497 1.80 -28.13 7.81
N LEU A 498 2.08 -29.43 7.82
CA LEU A 498 1.52 -30.41 6.89
C LEU A 498 0.05 -30.74 7.18
N MET A 499 -0.40 -30.63 8.43
CA MET A 499 -1.78 -30.86 8.81
C MET A 499 -2.25 -29.92 9.94
N PRO A 500 -3.03 -28.88 9.61
CA PRO A 500 -3.56 -27.95 10.62
C PRO A 500 -4.86 -28.43 11.29
N MET A 501 -5.41 -29.58 10.91
CA MET A 501 -6.65 -30.10 11.47
C MET A 501 -6.43 -30.66 12.89
N ASN A 502 -6.86 -29.90 13.90
CA ASN A 502 -6.77 -30.25 15.32
C ASN A 502 -7.85 -31.23 15.82
N ARG A 503 -8.68 -31.80 14.93
CA ARG A 503 -9.68 -32.78 15.35
C ARG A 503 -9.03 -34.17 15.39
N PRO A 504 -8.94 -34.83 16.56
CA PRO A 504 -8.45 -36.20 16.60
C PRO A 504 -9.36 -37.09 15.74
N PRO A 505 -8.79 -38.04 14.97
CA PRO A 505 -9.59 -38.93 14.16
C PRO A 505 -10.62 -39.66 15.03
N PRO A 506 -11.87 -39.80 14.56
CA PRO A 506 -12.89 -40.54 15.30
C PRO A 506 -12.59 -42.04 15.39
N VAL A 507 -11.60 -42.58 14.67
CA VAL A 507 -11.39 -44.04 14.56
C VAL A 507 -9.90 -44.44 14.51
N GLN A 508 -9.53 -45.48 15.26
CA GLN A 508 -8.16 -46.02 15.36
C GLN A 508 -7.74 -46.98 14.22
N TRP A 509 -8.60 -47.28 13.24
CA TRP A 509 -8.51 -48.51 12.42
C TRP A 509 -7.89 -48.35 11.02
N CYS A 510 -7.33 -47.19 10.68
CA CYS A 510 -6.80 -46.88 9.35
C CYS A 510 -5.25 -46.94 9.26
N ASP A 511 -4.61 -47.74 10.10
CA ASP A 511 -3.15 -47.88 10.10
C ASP A 511 -2.68 -48.58 8.82
N GLY A 512 -1.68 -48.00 8.13
CA GLY A 512 -1.08 -48.58 6.92
C GLY A 512 -1.76 -48.25 5.58
N ILE A 513 -2.96 -47.64 5.57
CA ILE A 513 -3.68 -47.27 4.33
C ILE A 513 -2.81 -46.38 3.43
N ILE A 514 -2.13 -45.39 4.00
CA ILE A 514 -1.29 -44.45 3.24
C ILE A 514 -0.07 -45.16 2.66
N GLN A 515 0.60 -45.96 3.49
CA GLN A 515 1.79 -46.69 3.07
C GLN A 515 1.46 -47.67 1.94
N TRP A 516 0.31 -48.35 2.05
CA TRP A 516 -0.20 -49.25 1.02
C TRP A 516 -0.63 -48.51 -0.25
N TYR A 517 -1.30 -47.37 -0.11
CA TYR A 517 -1.71 -46.53 -1.23
C TYR A 517 -0.51 -46.01 -2.03
N LEU A 518 0.47 -45.41 -1.34
CA LEU A 518 1.68 -44.88 -1.96
C LEU A 518 2.52 -45.99 -2.61
N GLN A 519 2.68 -47.14 -1.94
CA GLN A 519 3.39 -48.30 -2.51
C GLN A 519 2.69 -48.86 -3.74
N ARG A 520 1.36 -48.99 -3.69
CA ARG A 520 0.57 -49.49 -4.82
C ARG A 520 0.67 -48.57 -6.03
N ARG A 521 0.62 -47.25 -5.82
CA ARG A 521 0.77 -46.27 -6.92
C ARG A 521 2.17 -46.25 -7.52
N ALA A 522 3.20 -46.32 -6.69
CA ALA A 522 4.57 -46.45 -7.19
C ALA A 522 4.74 -47.70 -8.08
N ALA A 523 4.12 -48.82 -7.70
CA ALA A 523 4.14 -50.06 -8.48
C ALA A 523 3.34 -49.95 -9.80
N GLU A 524 2.16 -49.32 -9.79
CA GLU A 524 1.31 -49.13 -11.00
C GLU A 524 1.98 -48.21 -12.05
N VAL A 525 2.73 -47.20 -11.62
CA VAL A 525 3.50 -46.32 -12.53
C VAL A 525 4.68 -47.07 -13.17
N MET A 526 5.43 -47.86 -12.39
CA MET A 526 6.54 -48.67 -12.92
C MET A 526 6.09 -49.67 -13.98
N THR A 527 4.89 -50.23 -13.86
CA THR A 527 4.33 -51.15 -14.87
C THR A 527 3.89 -50.48 -16.17
N HIS A 528 3.70 -49.16 -16.18
CA HIS A 528 3.35 -48.40 -17.39
C HIS A 528 4.56 -47.82 -18.12
N ASP A 529 5.68 -47.56 -17.43
CA ASP A 529 6.94 -47.11 -18.07
C ASP A 529 7.77 -48.27 -18.66
N GLU A 530 7.47 -49.52 -18.28
CA GLU A 530 8.11 -50.74 -18.82
C GLU A 530 7.35 -51.39 -20.01
N ALA A 531 6.24 -50.81 -20.46
CA ALA A 531 5.39 -51.29 -21.55
C ALA A 531 5.38 -50.32 -22.74
#